data_AF-A0A0M9AL94-F1
#
_entry.id   AF-A0A0M9AL94-F1
#
_cell.length_a   1.000
_cell.length_b   1.000
_cell.length_c   1.000
_cell.angle_alpha   90.00
_cell.angle_beta   90.00
_cell.angle_gamma   90.00
#
_symmetry.space_group_name_H-M   'P 1'
#
loop_
_entity.id
_entity.type
_entity.pdbx_description
1 polymer ?
#
loop_
_entity_poly.entity_id
_entity_poly.type
_entity_poly.pdbx_seq_one_letter_code
_entity_poly.pdbx_strand_id
1 'polypeptide(L)'
;MSTNPNPEDMSLDELRDEIRTIDREIVEKIAQRTYVADTIAQVKDEKGLPTTDEQQEQAVMDRAGDNAEQFDVDENLVKAIFRLLIELNKVEQRESR
;
A
#
# COMPACT_ATOMS: atom_id res chain seq x y z
N MET A 1 -19.85 -14.74 1.34
CA MET A 1 -18.67 -15.63 1.37
C MET A 1 -18.26 -15.79 -0.08
N SER A 2 -17.15 -15.19 -0.49
CA SER A 2 -16.65 -15.37 -1.85
C SER A 2 -16.16 -16.81 -1.98
N THR A 3 -16.82 -17.58 -2.83
CA THR A 3 -16.42 -18.92 -3.26
C THR A 3 -15.33 -18.77 -4.31
N ASN A 4 -14.11 -18.43 -3.90
CA ASN A 4 -12.99 -18.63 -4.82
C ASN A 4 -12.67 -20.13 -4.86
N PRO A 5 -12.48 -20.71 -6.06
CA PRO A 5 -12.05 -22.11 -6.19
C PRO A 5 -10.71 -22.32 -5.48
N ASN A 6 -10.48 -23.54 -4.98
CA ASN A 6 -9.19 -23.90 -4.38
C ASN A 6 -8.09 -23.77 -5.46
N PRO A 7 -7.00 -23.00 -5.23
CA PRO A 7 -5.93 -22.84 -6.21
C PRO A 7 -5.31 -24.16 -6.70
N GLU A 8 -5.36 -25.21 -5.89
CA GLU A 8 -4.82 -26.53 -6.24
C GLU A 8 -5.61 -27.23 -7.37
N ASP A 9 -6.85 -26.81 -7.61
CA ASP A 9 -7.73 -27.37 -8.65
C ASP A 9 -7.70 -26.56 -9.97
N MET A 10 -6.97 -25.44 -9.98
CA MET A 10 -6.92 -24.51 -11.11
C MET A 10 -5.84 -24.92 -12.12
N SER A 11 -6.13 -24.71 -13.41
CA SER A 11 -5.12 -24.79 -14.45
C SER A 11 -4.09 -23.66 -14.34
N LEU A 12 -2.94 -23.83 -15.00
CA LEU A 12 -1.89 -22.80 -15.03
C LEU A 12 -2.38 -21.46 -15.58
N ASP A 13 -3.28 -21.50 -16.58
CA ASP A 13 -3.82 -20.28 -17.17
C ASP A 13 -4.80 -19.59 -16.22
N GLU A 14 -5.62 -20.34 -15.49
CA GLU A 14 -6.49 -19.77 -14.45
C GLU A 14 -5.69 -19.15 -13.30
N LEU A 15 -4.61 -19.80 -12.85
CA LEU A 15 -3.71 -19.25 -11.82
C LEU A 15 -3.04 -17.95 -12.27
N ARG A 16 -2.63 -17.87 -13.55
CA ARG A 16 -2.08 -16.64 -14.12
C ARG A 16 -3.12 -15.53 -14.17
N ASP A 17 -4.37 -15.87 -14.42
CA ASP A 17 -5.48 -14.91 -14.47
C ASP A 17 -5.81 -14.36 -13.09
N GLU A 18 -5.70 -15.20 -12.07
CA GLU A 18 -5.80 -14.79 -10.67
C GLU A 18 -4.68 -13.80 -10.31
N ILE A 19 -3.42 -14.10 -10.67
CA ILE A 19 -2.29 -13.17 -10.46
C ILE A 19 -2.54 -11.83 -11.17
N ARG A 20 -3.00 -11.85 -12.43
CA ARG A 20 -3.32 -10.63 -13.18
C ARG A 20 -4.39 -9.79 -12.48
N THR A 21 -5.36 -10.46 -11.84
CA THR A 21 -6.41 -9.80 -11.07
C THR A 21 -5.85 -9.16 -9.81
N ILE A 22 -5.04 -9.91 -9.06
CA ILE A 22 -4.34 -9.41 -7.87
C ILE A 22 -3.45 -8.21 -8.21
N ASP A 23 -2.68 -8.27 -9.29
CA ASP A 23 -1.79 -7.18 -9.72
C ASP A 23 -2.58 -5.90 -10.00
N ARG A 24 -3.72 -6.02 -10.70
CA ARG A 24 -4.63 -4.89 -10.95
C ARG A 24 -5.16 -4.31 -9.64
N GLU A 25 -5.58 -5.17 -8.71
CA GLU A 25 -6.09 -4.75 -7.40
C GLU A 25 -5.02 -4.08 -6.55
N ILE A 26 -3.76 -4.53 -6.62
CA ILE A 26 -2.63 -3.87 -5.96
C ILE A 26 -2.49 -2.44 -6.48
N VAL A 27 -2.50 -2.25 -7.80
CA VAL A 27 -2.40 -0.90 -8.40
C VAL A 27 -3.59 -0.02 -7.98
N GLU A 28 -4.80 -0.58 -7.96
CA GLU A 28 -5.99 0.14 -7.49
C GLU A 28 -5.86 0.55 -6.02
N LYS A 29 -5.36 -0.33 -5.15
CA LYS A 29 -5.14 -0.04 -3.73
C LYS A 29 -4.04 0.99 -3.50
N ILE A 30 -2.99 0.99 -4.33
CA ILE A 30 -1.95 2.02 -4.31
C ILE A 30 -2.58 3.38 -4.63
N ALA A 31 -3.36 3.49 -5.71
CA ALA A 31 -4.03 4.73 -6.08
C ALA A 31 -4.99 5.24 -4.99
N GLN A 32 -5.79 4.32 -4.40
CA GLN A 32 -6.67 4.66 -3.27
C GLN A 32 -5.87 5.20 -2.07
N ARG A 33 -4.73 4.56 -1.73
CA ARG A 33 -3.87 4.99 -0.62
C ARG A 33 -3.24 6.37 -0.88
N THR A 34 -2.78 6.62 -2.11
CA THR A 34 -2.24 7.92 -2.53
C THR A 34 -3.28 9.02 -2.37
N TYR A 35 -4.49 8.83 -2.88
CA TYR A 35 -5.57 9.82 -2.76
C TYR A 35 -5.88 10.20 -1.30
N VAL A 36 -5.91 9.20 -0.39
CA VAL A 36 -6.12 9.46 1.04
C VAL A 36 -4.94 10.23 1.64
N ALA A 37 -3.71 9.91 1.26
CA ALA A 37 -2.52 10.61 1.74
C ALA A 37 -2.49 12.08 1.28
N ASP A 38 -2.90 12.36 0.05
CA ASP A 38 -3.03 13.74 -0.47
C ASP A 38 -4.10 14.52 0.29
N THR A 39 -5.24 13.88 0.56
CA THR A 39 -6.32 14.49 1.35
C THR A 39 -5.82 14.84 2.76
N ILE A 40 -5.03 13.96 3.39
CA ILE A 40 -4.41 14.24 4.70
C ILE A 40 -3.44 15.43 4.60
N ALA A 41 -2.65 15.53 3.53
CA ALA A 41 -1.73 16.65 3.32
C ALA A 41 -2.47 17.98 3.20
N GLN A 42 -3.58 18.02 2.47
CA GLN A 42 -4.45 19.21 2.36
C GLN A 42 -5.02 19.62 3.73
N VAL A 43 -5.53 18.65 4.50
CA VAL A 43 -6.04 18.91 5.86
C VAL A 43 -4.93 19.42 6.80
N LYS A 44 -3.70 18.94 6.64
CA LYS A 44 -2.54 19.44 7.40
C LYS A 44 -2.21 20.88 7.01
N ASP A 45 -2.21 21.21 5.73
CA ASP A 45 -1.95 22.56 5.22
C ASP A 45 -2.99 23.57 5.72
N GLU A 46 -4.28 23.23 5.61
CA GLU A 46 -5.38 24.06 6.13
C GLU A 46 -5.26 24.35 7.64
N LYS A 47 -4.65 23.43 8.40
CA LYS A 47 -4.43 23.54 9.84
C LYS A 47 -3.06 24.10 10.21
N GLY A 48 -2.22 24.44 9.24
CA GLY A 48 -0.85 24.90 9.46
C GLY A 48 0.06 23.85 10.11
N LEU A 49 -0.24 22.56 9.92
CA LEU A 49 0.54 21.45 10.44
C LEU A 49 1.67 21.06 9.47
N PRO A 50 2.82 20.59 9.97
CA PRO A 50 3.90 20.08 9.12
C PRO A 50 3.43 18.90 8.27
N THR A 51 3.83 18.91 6.99
CA THR A 51 3.54 17.81 6.07
C THR A 51 4.36 16.56 6.35
N THR A 52 5.59 16.73 6.85
CA THR A 52 6.45 15.62 7.28
C THR A 52 6.09 15.19 8.70
N ASP A 53 5.95 13.89 8.90
CA ASP A 53 5.51 13.29 10.16
C ASP A 53 6.22 11.95 10.37
N GLU A 54 7.42 12.03 10.95
CA GLU A 54 8.29 10.85 11.15
C GLU A 54 7.65 9.80 12.07
N GLN A 55 6.82 10.23 13.03
CA GLN A 55 6.09 9.31 13.90
C GLN A 55 5.05 8.53 13.11
N GLN A 56 4.32 9.20 12.21
CA GLN A 56 3.39 8.53 11.33
C GLN A 56 4.09 7.60 10.33
N GLU A 57 5.26 7.99 9.79
CA GLU A 57 6.07 7.11 8.93
C GLU A 57 6.51 5.84 9.68
N GLN A 58 7.00 5.98 10.91
CA GLN A 58 7.36 4.83 11.74
C GLN A 58 6.14 3.93 12.00
N ALA A 59 4.99 4.51 12.36
CA ALA A 59 3.77 3.75 12.59
C ALA A 59 3.25 3.01 11.33
N VAL A 60 3.47 3.57 10.14
CA VAL A 60 3.19 2.86 8.88
C VAL A 60 4.12 1.66 8.70
N MET A 61 5.41 1.82 9.02
CA MET A 61 6.40 0.76 8.91
C MET A 61 6.18 -0.36 9.94
N ASP A 62 5.77 -0.03 11.16
CA ASP A 62 5.44 -1.01 12.20
C ASP A 62 4.25 -1.87 11.75
N ARG A 63 3.17 -1.23 11.29
CA ARG A 63 2.01 -1.95 10.73
C ARG A 63 2.39 -2.81 9.52
N ALA A 64 3.32 -2.37 8.68
CA ALA A 64 3.79 -3.17 7.55
C ALA A 64 4.50 -4.45 8.02
N GLY A 65 5.25 -4.37 9.12
CA GLY A 65 5.88 -5.54 9.74
C GLY A 65 4.86 -6.49 10.36
N ASP A 66 3.91 -5.97 11.14
CA ASP A 66 2.86 -6.78 11.77
C ASP A 66 2.03 -7.55 10.72
N ASN A 67 1.69 -6.89 9.61
CA ASN A 67 0.98 -7.55 8.51
C ASN A 67 1.85 -8.61 7.81
N ALA A 68 3.15 -8.35 7.64
CA ALA A 68 4.04 -9.32 7.01
C ALA A 68 4.12 -10.62 7.82
N GLU A 69 4.24 -10.50 9.15
CA GLU A 69 4.18 -11.64 10.07
C GLU A 69 2.82 -12.36 9.97
N GLN A 70 1.71 -11.61 9.98
CA GLN A 70 0.37 -12.20 9.91
C GLN A 70 0.12 -13.00 8.63
N PHE A 71 0.66 -12.56 7.49
CA PHE A 71 0.49 -13.21 6.19
C PHE A 71 1.65 -14.15 5.82
N ASP A 72 2.58 -14.42 6.76
CA ASP A 72 3.75 -15.30 6.59
C ASP A 72 4.62 -14.93 5.37
N VAL A 73 4.89 -13.63 5.21
CA VAL A 73 5.75 -13.07 4.16
C VAL A 73 6.95 -12.35 4.76
N ASP A 74 8.03 -12.20 3.99
CA ASP A 74 9.27 -11.56 4.48
C ASP A 74 9.02 -10.09 4.86
N GLU A 75 9.21 -9.80 6.15
CA GLU A 75 9.04 -8.48 6.74
C GLU A 75 9.87 -7.40 6.05
N ASN A 76 11.12 -7.69 5.68
CA ASN A 76 12.00 -6.71 5.06
C ASN A 76 11.52 -6.32 3.67
N LEU A 77 11.02 -7.29 2.89
CA LEU A 77 10.44 -7.05 1.57
C LEU A 77 9.14 -6.23 1.66
N VAL A 78 8.23 -6.58 2.58
CA VAL A 78 7.00 -5.79 2.78
C VAL A 78 7.34 -4.37 3.22
N LYS A 79 8.23 -4.21 4.19
CA LYS A 79 8.73 -2.90 4.61
C LYS A 79 9.37 -2.12 3.45
N ALA A 80 10.10 -2.77 2.55
CA ALA A 80 10.66 -2.11 1.36
C ALA A 80 9.57 -1.57 0.42
N ILE A 81 8.49 -2.33 0.18
CA ILE A 81 7.33 -1.86 -0.60
C ILE A 81 6.70 -0.64 0.08
N PHE A 82 6.49 -0.68 1.39
CA PHE A 82 5.90 0.44 2.13
C PHE A 82 6.77 1.70 2.12
N ARG A 83 8.11 1.57 2.10
CA ARG A 83 9.01 2.71 1.88
C ARG A 83 8.75 3.35 0.51
N LEU A 84 8.61 2.56 -0.55
CA LEU A 84 8.28 3.08 -1.88
C LEU A 84 6.93 3.81 -1.89
N LEU A 85 5.93 3.28 -1.18
CA LEU A 85 4.60 3.92 -1.06
C LEU A 85 4.62 5.22 -0.25
N ILE A 86 5.52 5.36 0.73
CA ILE A 86 5.74 6.62 1.44
C ILE A 86 6.43 7.63 0.52
N GLU A 87 7.47 7.20 -0.20
CA GLU A 87 8.20 8.06 -1.12
C GLU A 87 7.34 8.54 -2.29
N LEU A 88 6.47 7.69 -2.86
CA LEU A 88 5.50 8.08 -3.89
C LEU A 88 4.68 9.29 -3.44
N ASN A 89 4.07 9.22 -2.25
CA ASN A 89 3.27 10.32 -1.70
C ASN A 89 4.12 11.59 -1.46
N LYS A 90 5.38 11.45 -1.04
CA LYS A 90 6.26 12.61 -0.83
C LYS A 90 6.61 13.30 -2.16
N VAL A 91 6.76 12.54 -3.24
CA VAL A 91 7.02 13.09 -4.58
C VAL A 91 5.79 13.85 -5.09
N GLU A 92 4.61 13.25 -5.04
CA GLU A 92 3.37 13.89 -5.50
C GLU A 92 3.05 15.19 -4.72
N GLN A 93 3.33 15.20 -3.41
CA GLN A 93 3.21 16.41 -2.58
C GLN A 93 4.21 17.51 -2.95
N ARG A 94 5.39 17.19 -3.49
CA ARG A 94 6.36 18.20 -3.95
C ARG A 94 5.95 18.80 -5.29
N GLU A 95 5.35 18.00 -6.17
CA GLU A 95 4.88 18.45 -7.49
C GLU A 95 3.61 19.31 -7.39
N SER A 96 2.80 19.09 -6.34
CA SER A 96 1.54 19.84 -6.13
C SER A 96 1.69 21.15 -5.35
N ARG A 97 2.92 21.55 -4.99
CA ARG A 97 3.26 22.83 -4.32
C ARG A 97 3.78 23.86 -5.30
#